data_AF-A0A939XJ08-F1
#
_entry.id   AF-A0A939XJ08-F1
#
_cell.length_a   1.000
_cell.length_b   1.000
_cell.length_c   1.000
_cell.angle_alpha   90.00
_cell.angle_beta   90.00
_cell.angle_gamma   90.00
#
_symmetry.space_group_name_H-M   'P 1'
#
loop_
_entity.id
_entity.type
_entity.pdbx_description
1 polymer ?
#
loop_
_entity_poly.entity_id
_entity_poly.type
_entity_poly.pdbx_seq_one_letter_code
_entity_poly.pdbx_strand_id
1 'polypeptide(L)' 'MEELKEKVFKANLDLVKNGLVLFTWGNVSGIDREKGLVVIKPSGV' A
#
# COMPACT_ATOMS: atom_id res chain seq x y z
N MET A 1 -8.57 -11.62 -0.74
CA MET A 1 -7.96 -10.45 -1.40
C MET A 1 -8.17 -9.18 -0.59
N GLU A 2 -9.38 -8.99 -0.05
CA GLU A 2 -9.73 -7.85 0.81
C GLU A 2 -8.74 -7.60 1.96
N GLU A 3 -8.32 -8.66 2.66
CA GLU A 3 -7.35 -8.53 3.76
C GLU A 3 -5.98 -7.98 3.30
N LEU A 4 -5.48 -8.41 2.15
CA LEU A 4 -4.20 -7.91 1.62
C LEU A 4 -4.33 -6.45 1.17
N LYS A 5 -5.46 -6.07 0.57
CA LYS A 5 -5.76 -4.67 0.22
C LYS A 5 -5.82 -3.79 1.46
N GLU A 6 -6.50 -4.23 2.51
CA GLU A 6 -6.60 -3.52 3.79
C GLU A 6 -5.23 -3.30 4.45
N LYS A 7 -4.37 -4.33 4.41
CA LYS A 7 -2.98 -4.22 4.90
C LYS A 7 -2.16 -3.20 4.10
N VAL A 8 -2.22 -3.26 2.77
CA VAL A 8 -1.52 -2.30 1.89
C VAL A 8 -2.04 -0.89 2.10
N PHE A 9 -3.36 -0.72 2.24
CA PHE A 9 -3.99 0.57 2.50
C PHE A 9 -3.51 1.19 3.83
N LYS A 10 -3.58 0.42 4.93
CA LYS A 10 -3.11 0.87 6.25
C LYS A 10 -1.63 1.24 6.24
N ALA A 11 -0.79 0.38 5.66
CA ALA A 11 0.64 0.65 5.56
C ALA A 11 0.94 1.91 4.72
N ASN A 12 0.19 2.15 3.64
CA ASN A 12 0.33 3.38 2.85
C ASN A 12 -0.09 4.63 3.64
N LEU A 13 -1.14 4.54 4.46
CA LEU A 13 -1.53 5.63 5.36
C LEU A 13 -0.46 5.91 6.42
N ASP A 14 0.23 4.87 6.90
CA ASP A 14 1.27 5.04 7.92
C ASP A 14 2.49 5.80 7.37
N LEU A 15 2.78 5.74 6.06
CA LEU A 15 3.80 6.61 5.44
C LEU A 15 3.45 8.10 5.64
N VAL A 16 2.19 8.47 5.44
CA VAL A 16 1.72 9.86 5.61
C VAL A 16 1.72 10.24 7.08
N LYS A 17 1.19 9.38 7.97
CA LYS A 17 1.13 9.66 9.42
C LYS A 17 2.50 9.87 10.05
N ASN A 18 3.52 9.15 9.57
CA ASN A 18 4.89 9.28 10.05
C ASN A 18 5.69 10.35 9.29
N GLY A 19 5.07 11.10 8.37
CA GLY A 19 5.74 12.17 7.63
C GLY A 19 6.85 11.71 6.69
N LEU A 20 6.81 10.44 6.24
CA LEU A 20 7.84 9.85 5.39
C LEU A 20 7.69 10.24 3.90
N VAL A 21 6.53 10.80 3.53
CA VAL A 21 6.19 11.18 2.16
C VAL A 21 5.50 12.54 2.13
N LEU A 22 5.59 13.24 1.00
CA LEU A 22 4.89 14.49 0.72
C LEU A 22 3.99 14.30 -0.51
N PHE A 23 2.87 15.03 -0.57
CA PHE A 23 1.88 14.92 -1.65
C PHE A 23 1.42 13.46 -1.87
N THR A 24 1.25 13.03 -3.13
CA THR A 24 0.87 11.67 -3.50
C THR A 24 2.07 10.74 -3.68
N TRP A 25 3.27 11.16 -3.26
CA TRP A 25 4.50 10.39 -3.41
C TRP A 25 4.50 9.14 -2.51
N GLY A 26 5.46 8.26 -2.77
CA GLY A 26 5.58 6.98 -2.09
C GLY A 26 4.50 5.98 -2.48
N ASN A 27 4.79 4.71 -2.24
CA ASN A 27 3.88 3.62 -2.49
C ASN A 27 4.21 2.46 -1.54
N VAL A 28 3.19 1.65 -1.27
CA VAL A 28 3.32 0.36 -0.59
C VAL A 28 2.71 -0.70 -1.47
N SER A 29 3.36 -1.87 -1.52
CA SER A 29 2.82 -3.08 -2.11
C SER A 29 2.88 -4.25 -1.14
N GLY A 30 2.03 -5.24 -1.36
CA GLY A 30 1.98 -6.50 -0.62
C GLY A 30 1.83 -7.67 -1.59
N ILE A 31 2.42 -8.82 -1.24
CA ILE A 31 2.44 -10.03 -2.08
C ILE A 31 1.74 -11.19 -1.37
N ASP A 32 0.84 -11.86 -2.09
CA ASP A 32 0.32 -13.18 -1.75
C ASP A 32 1.05 -14.21 -2.61
N ARG A 33 2.05 -14.88 -2.04
CA ARG A 33 2.92 -15.83 -2.77
C ARG A 33 2.20 -17.11 -3.16
N GLU A 34 1.26 -17.56 -2.34
CA GLU A 34 0.47 -18.76 -2.63
C GLU A 34 -0.42 -18.55 -3.85
N LYS A 35 -0.98 -17.35 -4.01
CA LYS A 35 -1.81 -16.98 -5.16
C LYS A 35 -1.05 -16.31 -6.30
N GLY A 36 0.23 -16.01 -6.14
CA GLY A 36 1.03 -15.29 -7.13
C GLY A 36 0.53 -13.87 -7.42
N LEU A 37 -0.10 -13.21 -6.44
CA LEU A 37 -0.70 -11.88 -6.61
C LEU A 37 0.11 -10.79 -5.91
N VAL A 38 0.16 -9.61 -6.54
CA VAL A 38 0.70 -8.39 -5.95
C VAL A 38 -0.39 -7.32 -5.90
N VAL A 39 -0.54 -6.68 -4.74
CA VAL A 39 -1.44 -5.55 -4.51
C VAL A 39 -0.59 -4.32 -4.22
N ILE A 40 -0.90 -3.19 -4.85
CA ILE A 40 -0.15 -1.94 -4.71
C ILE A 40 -1.11 -0.76 -4.59
N LYS A 41 -0.68 0.31 -3.89
CA LYS A 41 -1.35 1.62 -3.90
C LYS A 41 -1.66 2.07 -5.35
N PRO A 42 -2.86 2.60 -5.67
CA PRO A 42 -3.10 3.24 -6.96
C PRO A 42 -2.27 4.53 -7.11
N SER A 43 -1.87 4.85 -8.34
CA SER A 43 -1.14 6.08 -8.65
C SER A 43 -2.08 7.30 -8.64
N GLY A 44 -1.59 8.43 -8.15
CA GLY A 44 -2.33 9.71 -8.18
C GLY A 44 -3.44 9.87 -7.13
N VAL A 45 -3.49 8.99 -6.14
CA VAL A 45 -4.39 9.05 -4.97
C VAL A 45 -3.59 9.33 -3.71
#